data_AF-A0A1M6JCJ0-F1
#
_entry.id   AF-A0A1M6JCJ0-F1
#
_cell.length_a   1.000
_cell.length_b   1.000
_cell.length_c   1.000
_cell.angle_alpha   90.00
_cell.angle_beta   90.00
_cell.angle_gamma   90.00
#
_symmetry.space_group_name_H-M   'P 1'
#
loop_
_entity.id
_entity.type
_entity.pdbx_description
1 polymer ?
#
loop_
_entity_poly.entity_id
_entity_poly.type
_entity_poly.pdbx_seq_one_letter_code
_entity_poly.pdbx_strand_id
1 'polypeptide(L)'
;MRISLKRLIKGIRFKRPDLLKNKKKRLETDILLLKKIRKFTPLEILFLSAALFACIKAASCFFIACAVYSFINVFTRTIILSKFTGNKGKKEVLVSEDKLYSSCIDGGIVLLLASFALMAACGLLLFTKDNVTDRMIAVIIQSLTVINLFFSVYNLIAVRKYSGMVIGFYRLLNQANLLVVFALFVGVTLRIYGDKDNLTGLTGILLSGCAFCLTGYALWKTLLTREKNRKLYHHIRNNRTIIFTRLSLQKDIIVVFGKVVLSLITLSGFMLVNALYSAGMGIARYLAIYAQNKEQNRQIRSYFEIGAAISSASLCYVAYSYQTFSNPFFRFDMNAALIIALYTFTEFFLIIKDYMKARKAKNLISEEIKLIGLSSTFICLVLTQVAIMSFSNEGDNTFTNRLSGIIFGGMSAFVGVYMMLRSKYLRKRYREEQS
;
A
#
# COMPACT_ATOMS: atom_id res chain seq x y z
N MET A 1 2.80 48.23 -24.55
CA MET A 1 1.62 47.53 -25.10
C MET A 1 0.92 46.72 -23.99
N ARG A 2 0.11 47.38 -23.15
CA ARG A 2 -0.66 46.76 -22.06
C ARG A 2 -1.99 46.25 -22.62
N ILE A 3 -2.00 45.01 -23.09
CA ILE A 3 -3.23 44.33 -23.48
C ILE A 3 -4.02 44.02 -22.20
N SER A 4 -5.22 44.61 -22.12
CA SER A 4 -6.15 44.51 -21.00
C SER A 4 -6.57 43.07 -20.71
N LEU A 5 -5.93 42.46 -19.71
CA LEU A 5 -6.29 41.16 -19.10
C LEU A 5 -7.76 41.13 -18.62
N LYS A 6 -8.40 42.29 -18.44
CA LYS A 6 -9.82 42.43 -18.05
C LYS A 6 -10.78 42.02 -19.17
N ARG A 7 -10.39 41.97 -20.45
CA ARG A 7 -11.26 41.46 -21.53
C ARG A 7 -11.19 39.95 -21.72
N LEU A 8 -10.07 39.29 -21.37
CA LEU A 8 -9.96 37.83 -21.47
C LEU A 8 -10.73 37.08 -20.35
N ILE A 9 -10.96 37.72 -19.20
CA ILE A 9 -11.66 37.12 -18.06
C ILE A 9 -13.19 37.29 -18.17
N LYS A 10 -13.69 38.24 -18.98
CA LYS A 10 -15.15 38.52 -19.09
C LYS A 10 -15.92 37.55 -20.01
N GLY A 11 -15.22 36.69 -20.77
CA GLY A 11 -15.82 35.76 -21.74
C GLY A 11 -16.17 34.37 -21.23
N ILE A 12 -15.68 33.94 -20.06
CA ILE A 12 -15.92 32.58 -19.54
C ILE A 12 -17.07 32.61 -18.53
N ARG A 13 -18.28 32.98 -18.98
CA ARG A 13 -19.51 32.57 -18.25
C ARG A 13 -19.75 31.10 -18.57
N PHE A 14 -19.25 30.21 -17.72
CA PHE A 14 -19.63 28.79 -17.72
C PHE A 14 -21.14 28.67 -17.42
N LYS A 15 -21.99 28.87 -18.44
CA LYS A 15 -23.38 28.42 -18.45
C LYS A 15 -23.38 26.90 -18.56
N ARG A 16 -23.40 26.19 -17.43
CA ARG A 16 -23.89 24.80 -17.37
C ARG A 16 -24.85 24.63 -16.19
N PRO A 17 -26.04 25.24 -16.25
CA PRO A 17 -27.10 25.02 -15.26
C PRO A 17 -27.41 23.52 -15.05
N ASP A 18 -27.24 22.68 -16.09
CA ASP A 18 -27.45 21.23 -16.00
C ASP A 18 -26.42 20.50 -15.14
N LEU A 19 -25.17 20.99 -15.07
CA LEU A 19 -24.16 20.43 -14.17
C LEU A 19 -24.46 20.75 -12.70
N LEU A 20 -25.01 21.94 -12.44
CA LEU A 20 -25.42 22.35 -11.09
C LEU A 20 -26.65 21.57 -10.63
N LYS A 21 -27.64 21.36 -11.51
CA LYS A 21 -28.84 20.55 -11.23
C LYS A 21 -28.48 19.09 -10.94
N ASN A 22 -27.58 18.50 -11.74
CA ASN A 22 -27.10 17.13 -11.52
C ASN A 22 -26.22 16.99 -10.27
N LYS A 23 -25.46 18.03 -9.87
CA LYS A 23 -24.73 18.04 -8.60
C LYS A 23 -25.67 18.09 -7.40
N LYS A 24 -26.69 18.94 -7.46
CA LYS A 24 -27.68 19.10 -6.38
C LYS A 24 -28.44 17.78 -6.12
N LYS A 25 -28.96 17.14 -7.18
CA LYS A 25 -29.67 15.86 -7.07
C LYS A 25 -28.79 14.74 -6.48
N ARG A 26 -27.50 14.70 -6.83
CA ARG A 26 -26.55 13.75 -6.20
C ARG A 26 -26.36 14.03 -4.72
N LEU A 27 -26.21 15.30 -4.34
CA LEU A 27 -26.00 15.70 -2.95
C LEU A 27 -27.21 15.30 -2.06
N GLU A 28 -28.43 15.51 -2.54
CA GLU A 28 -29.66 15.12 -1.82
C GLU A 28 -29.75 13.61 -1.60
N THR A 29 -29.38 12.81 -2.61
CA THR A 29 -29.38 11.34 -2.52
C THR A 29 -28.32 10.85 -1.51
N ASP A 30 -27.14 11.48 -1.52
CA ASP A 30 -26.05 11.20 -0.59
C ASP A 30 -26.48 11.49 0.88
N ILE A 31 -27.18 12.60 1.12
CA ILE A 31 -27.66 12.99 2.46
C ILE A 31 -28.69 12.00 3.02
N LEU A 32 -29.66 11.58 2.22
CA LEU A 32 -30.68 10.61 2.64
C LEU A 32 -30.07 9.28 3.10
N LEU A 33 -29.05 8.82 2.38
CA LEU A 33 -28.34 7.60 2.74
C LEU A 33 -27.51 7.76 4.03
N LEU A 34 -26.79 8.87 4.17
CA LEU A 34 -26.03 9.15 5.39
C LEU A 34 -26.94 9.23 6.63
N LYS A 35 -28.17 9.74 6.48
CA LYS A 35 -29.19 9.69 7.53
C LYS A 35 -29.59 8.26 7.89
N LYS A 36 -29.72 7.35 6.91
CA LYS A 36 -30.02 5.93 7.16
C LYS A 36 -28.88 5.25 7.93
N ILE A 37 -27.63 5.51 7.55
CA ILE A 37 -26.44 4.96 8.24
C ILE A 37 -26.35 5.50 9.66
N ARG A 38 -26.59 6.80 9.87
CA ARG A 38 -26.56 7.45 11.19
C ARG A 38 -27.49 6.78 12.21
N LYS A 39 -28.59 6.15 11.79
CA LYS A 39 -29.50 5.42 12.70
C LYS A 39 -28.85 4.20 13.35
N PHE A 40 -27.89 3.56 12.67
CA PHE A 40 -27.22 2.35 13.18
C PHE A 40 -25.97 2.66 14.02
N THR A 41 -25.44 3.89 13.92
CA THR A 41 -24.20 4.30 14.60
C THR A 41 -24.24 4.19 16.13
N PRO A 42 -25.33 4.52 16.84
CA PRO A 42 -25.40 4.34 18.29
C PRO A 42 -25.24 2.87 18.71
N LEU A 43 -25.81 1.94 17.93
CA LEU A 43 -25.73 0.51 18.18
C LEU A 43 -24.29 0.00 17.97
N GLU A 44 -23.62 0.47 16.92
CA GLU A 44 -22.20 0.17 16.65
C GLU A 44 -21.29 0.66 17.80
N ILE A 45 -21.55 1.87 18.34
CA ILE A 45 -20.81 2.42 19.49
C ILE A 45 -21.01 1.56 20.74
N LEU A 46 -22.24 1.10 21.00
CA LEU A 46 -22.55 0.23 22.14
C LEU A 46 -21.75 -1.08 22.09
N PHE A 47 -21.75 -1.77 20.95
CA PHE A 47 -20.99 -3.01 20.78
C PHE A 47 -19.48 -2.80 20.87
N LEU A 48 -18.97 -1.68 20.39
CA LEU A 48 -17.55 -1.34 20.52
C LEU A 48 -17.15 -1.01 21.96
N SER A 49 -18.01 -0.34 22.73
CA SER A 49 -17.75 -0.11 24.15
C SER A 49 -17.71 -1.42 24.94
N ALA A 50 -18.62 -2.36 24.64
CA ALA A 50 -18.62 -3.69 25.24
C ALA A 50 -17.34 -4.48 24.86
N ALA A 51 -16.95 -4.42 23.57
CA ALA A 51 -15.72 -5.06 23.10
C ALA A 51 -14.47 -4.47 23.76
N LEU A 52 -14.39 -3.14 23.90
CA LEU A 52 -13.29 -2.45 24.56
C LEU A 52 -13.20 -2.86 26.04
N PHE A 53 -14.32 -2.91 26.76
CA PHE A 53 -14.33 -3.36 28.16
C PHE A 53 -13.85 -4.81 28.29
N ALA A 54 -14.30 -5.70 27.41
CA ALA A 54 -13.83 -7.09 27.38
C ALA A 54 -12.33 -7.18 27.07
N CYS A 55 -11.81 -6.35 26.15
CA CYS A 55 -10.39 -6.28 25.82
C CYS A 55 -9.54 -5.75 26.99
N ILE A 56 -10.05 -4.79 27.76
CA ILE A 56 -9.39 -4.30 28.98
C ILE A 56 -9.32 -5.42 30.02
N LYS A 57 -10.41 -6.17 30.22
CA LYS A 57 -10.44 -7.33 31.11
C LYS A 57 -9.50 -8.46 30.68
N ALA A 58 -9.27 -8.60 29.37
CA ALA A 58 -8.31 -9.54 28.82
C ALA A 58 -6.83 -9.18 29.09
N ALA A 59 -6.54 -7.96 29.58
CA ALA A 59 -5.20 -7.45 29.85
C ALA A 59 -4.21 -7.52 28.67
N SER A 60 -4.70 -7.72 27.44
CA SER A 60 -3.88 -7.82 26.24
C SER A 60 -3.71 -6.44 25.59
N CYS A 61 -2.48 -5.95 25.51
CA CYS A 61 -2.17 -4.69 24.83
C CYS A 61 -2.63 -4.69 23.37
N PHE A 62 -2.56 -5.85 22.69
CA PHE A 62 -3.05 -6.02 21.32
C PHE A 62 -4.54 -5.72 21.22
N PHE A 63 -5.33 -6.42 22.03
CA PHE A 63 -6.79 -6.36 21.97
C PHE A 63 -7.28 -4.96 22.34
N ILE A 64 -6.67 -4.36 23.35
CA ILE A 64 -6.96 -2.97 23.76
C ILE A 64 -6.65 -2.01 22.61
N ALA A 65 -5.47 -2.10 21.98
CA ALA A 65 -5.08 -1.22 20.90
C ALA A 65 -6.03 -1.32 19.69
N CYS A 66 -6.41 -2.55 19.29
CA CYS A 66 -7.40 -2.76 18.22
C CYS A 66 -8.77 -2.17 18.57
N ALA A 67 -9.27 -2.42 19.78
CA ALA A 67 -10.57 -1.92 20.22
C ALA A 67 -10.60 -0.39 20.31
N VAL A 68 -9.53 0.23 20.84
CA VAL A 68 -9.37 1.69 20.89
C VAL A 68 -9.35 2.29 19.48
N TYR A 69 -8.59 1.68 18.56
CA TYR A 69 -8.58 2.11 17.16
C TYR A 69 -9.98 2.09 16.54
N SER A 70 -10.70 0.98 16.70
CA SER A 70 -12.05 0.85 16.15
C SER A 70 -13.01 1.86 16.76
N PHE A 71 -12.93 2.09 18.07
CA PHE A 71 -13.71 3.12 18.75
C PHE A 71 -13.43 4.52 18.18
N ILE A 72 -12.15 4.92 18.06
CA ILE A 72 -11.74 6.20 17.47
C ILE A 72 -12.25 6.34 16.03
N ASN A 73 -12.18 5.26 15.24
CA ASN A 73 -12.67 5.24 13.86
C ASN A 73 -14.17 5.49 13.78
N VAL A 74 -14.96 4.76 14.57
CA VAL A 74 -16.43 4.92 14.60
C VAL A 74 -16.82 6.30 15.12
N PHE A 75 -16.14 6.79 16.16
CA PHE A 75 -16.37 8.12 16.70
C PHE A 75 -16.07 9.21 15.66
N THR A 76 -14.93 9.12 14.96
CA THR A 76 -14.54 10.03 13.88
C THR A 76 -15.58 10.05 12.76
N ARG A 77 -16.03 8.86 12.32
CA ARG A 77 -17.09 8.72 11.33
C ARG A 77 -18.41 9.34 11.80
N THR A 78 -18.73 9.20 13.08
CA THR A 78 -19.94 9.78 13.70
C THR A 78 -19.88 11.29 13.71
N ILE A 79 -18.74 11.89 14.07
CA ILE A 79 -18.52 13.35 14.04
C ILE A 79 -18.66 13.88 12.62
N ILE A 80 -18.09 13.18 11.63
CA ILE A 80 -18.25 13.54 10.24
C ILE A 80 -19.74 13.48 9.89
N LEU A 81 -20.43 12.36 10.11
CA LEU A 81 -21.85 12.21 9.80
C LEU A 81 -22.76 13.25 10.49
N SER A 82 -22.47 13.62 11.73
CA SER A 82 -23.26 14.60 12.49
C SER A 82 -23.15 16.00 11.90
N LYS A 83 -21.94 16.40 11.45
CA LYS A 83 -21.72 17.66 10.73
C LYS A 83 -22.43 17.70 9.37
N PHE A 84 -22.66 16.55 8.72
CA PHE A 84 -23.36 16.47 7.43
C PHE A 84 -24.87 16.56 7.52
N THR A 85 -25.46 15.96 8.55
CA THR A 85 -26.90 15.68 8.55
C THR A 85 -27.75 16.78 9.19
N GLY A 86 -27.10 17.84 9.73
CA GLY A 86 -27.75 18.96 10.39
C GLY A 86 -28.46 18.56 11.69
N ASN A 87 -28.59 19.49 12.63
CA ASN A 87 -29.45 19.27 13.79
C ASN A 87 -30.91 19.52 13.39
N LYS A 88 -31.72 18.46 13.41
CA LYS A 88 -33.19 18.48 13.44
C LYS A 88 -33.88 19.42 12.43
N GLY A 89 -34.08 18.94 11.20
CA GLY A 89 -35.25 19.28 10.36
C GLY A 89 -35.47 20.74 9.91
N LYS A 90 -34.69 21.71 10.39
CA LYS A 90 -34.79 23.11 9.96
C LYS A 90 -33.79 23.35 8.84
N LYS A 91 -34.32 23.76 7.68
CA LYS A 91 -33.69 24.22 6.41
C LYS A 91 -32.23 23.78 6.22
N GLU A 92 -31.97 23.01 5.17
CA GLU A 92 -30.64 22.62 4.68
C GLU A 92 -29.64 23.78 4.77
N VAL A 93 -28.96 23.91 5.92
CA VAL A 93 -27.81 24.81 6.03
C VAL A 93 -26.75 24.12 5.21
N LEU A 94 -26.53 24.63 4.00
CA LEU A 94 -25.41 24.24 3.15
C LEU A 94 -24.14 24.50 3.97
N VAL A 95 -23.65 23.46 4.66
CA VAL A 95 -22.37 23.52 5.34
C VAL A 95 -21.35 23.84 4.27
N SER A 96 -20.57 24.91 4.48
CA SER A 96 -19.57 25.31 3.52
C SER A 96 -18.60 24.14 3.26
N GLU A 97 -18.29 23.89 1.99
CA GLU A 97 -17.41 22.77 1.60
C GLU A 97 -16.09 22.81 2.40
N ASP A 98 -15.56 24.00 2.70
CA ASP A 98 -14.35 24.18 3.50
C ASP A 98 -14.43 23.58 4.91
N LYS A 99 -15.52 23.78 5.65
CA LYS A 99 -15.70 23.21 7.01
C LYS A 99 -15.73 21.68 6.96
N LEU A 100 -16.27 21.17 5.88
CA LEU A 100 -16.44 19.75 5.61
C LEU A 100 -15.11 19.09 5.22
N TYR A 101 -14.30 19.75 4.38
CA TYR A 101 -12.91 19.33 4.12
C TYR A 101 -12.08 19.34 5.40
N SER A 102 -12.17 20.41 6.21
CA SER A 102 -11.45 20.49 7.48
C SER A 102 -11.77 19.30 8.36
N SER A 103 -13.07 18.99 8.54
CA SER A 103 -13.49 17.87 9.38
C SER A 103 -13.01 16.50 8.89
N CYS A 104 -12.92 16.30 7.56
CA CYS A 104 -12.35 15.07 7.00
C CYS A 104 -10.83 15.01 7.20
N ILE A 105 -10.13 16.14 7.11
CA ILE A 105 -8.68 16.22 7.35
C ILE A 105 -8.41 15.92 8.82
N ASP A 106 -9.08 16.60 9.75
CA ASP A 106 -8.90 16.42 11.19
C ASP A 106 -9.15 14.95 11.59
N GLY A 107 -10.27 14.38 11.13
CA GLY A 107 -10.57 12.97 11.35
C GLY A 107 -9.57 12.01 10.71
N GLY A 108 -9.04 12.36 9.52
CA GLY A 108 -8.00 11.58 8.86
C GLY A 108 -6.68 11.59 9.62
N ILE A 109 -6.27 12.73 10.19
CA ILE A 109 -5.05 12.87 11.00
C ILE A 109 -5.16 12.04 12.27
N VAL A 110 -6.28 12.16 12.99
CA VAL A 110 -6.54 11.38 14.21
C VAL A 110 -6.45 9.88 13.93
N LEU A 111 -7.05 9.43 12.81
CA LEU A 111 -7.01 8.01 12.44
C LEU A 111 -5.65 7.53 11.93
N LEU A 112 -4.87 8.40 11.30
CA LEU A 112 -3.51 8.09 10.90
C LEU A 112 -2.62 7.86 12.13
N LEU A 113 -2.72 8.75 13.13
CA LEU A 113 -2.02 8.62 14.41
C LEU A 113 -2.46 7.36 15.17
N ALA A 114 -3.76 7.07 15.21
CA ALA A 114 -4.28 5.85 15.83
C ALA A 114 -3.78 4.58 15.11
N SER A 115 -3.68 4.60 13.77
CA SER A 115 -3.14 3.47 13.00
C SER A 115 -1.64 3.27 13.28
N PHE A 116 -0.88 4.35 13.41
CA PHE A 116 0.54 4.31 13.76
C PHE A 116 0.76 3.78 15.18
N ALA A 117 -0.02 4.27 16.15
CA ALA A 117 0.02 3.79 17.53
C ALA A 117 -0.33 2.30 17.63
N LEU A 118 -1.33 1.83 16.87
CA LEU A 118 -1.66 0.42 16.78
C LEU A 118 -0.50 -0.40 16.20
N MET A 119 0.11 0.06 15.11
CA MET A 119 1.25 -0.61 14.49
C MET A 119 2.45 -0.69 15.45
N ALA A 120 2.73 0.36 16.21
CA ALA A 120 3.77 0.37 17.24
C ALA A 120 3.45 -0.60 18.38
N ALA A 121 2.20 -0.64 18.86
CA ALA A 121 1.76 -1.61 19.86
C ALA A 121 1.90 -3.07 19.35
N CYS A 122 1.58 -3.32 18.07
CA CYS A 122 1.79 -4.63 17.44
C CYS A 122 3.28 -4.99 17.32
N GLY A 123 4.14 -4.00 17.07
CA GLY A 123 5.59 -4.18 17.09
C GLY A 123 6.12 -4.56 18.47
N LEU A 124 5.64 -3.93 19.54
CA LEU A 124 6.03 -4.26 20.91
C LEU A 124 5.65 -5.69 21.31
N LEU A 125 4.49 -6.18 20.86
CA LEU A 125 4.03 -7.55 21.11
C LEU A 125 4.95 -8.63 20.53
N LEU A 126 5.74 -8.33 19.51
CA LEU A 126 6.75 -9.27 19.02
C LEU A 126 7.88 -9.52 20.05
N PHE A 127 8.00 -8.66 21.05
CA PHE A 127 9.06 -8.73 22.07
C PHE A 127 8.52 -8.98 23.48
N THR A 128 7.21 -8.83 23.70
CA THR A 128 6.59 -9.01 25.02
C THR A 128 5.66 -10.22 25.00
N LYS A 129 5.90 -11.18 25.91
CA LYS A 129 4.96 -12.29 26.12
C LYS A 129 3.70 -11.76 26.77
N ASP A 130 2.55 -11.95 26.13
CA ASP A 130 1.30 -11.40 26.61
C ASP A 130 0.64 -12.40 27.57
N ASN A 131 0.28 -11.97 28.78
CA ASN A 131 -0.23 -12.89 29.79
C ASN A 131 -1.59 -13.47 29.38
N VAL A 132 -1.78 -14.75 29.69
CA VAL A 132 -2.87 -15.61 29.19
C VAL A 132 -4.24 -15.00 29.49
N THR A 133 -5.03 -14.84 28.44
CA THR A 133 -6.42 -14.44 28.51
C THR A 133 -7.29 -15.62 28.93
N ASP A 134 -8.22 -15.42 29.86
CA ASP A 134 -9.28 -16.41 30.13
C ASP A 134 -10.01 -16.76 28.81
N ARG A 135 -10.12 -18.06 28.52
CA ARG A 135 -10.76 -18.59 27.32
C ARG A 135 -12.20 -18.07 27.17
N MET A 136 -12.92 -17.90 28.28
CA MET A 136 -14.27 -17.32 28.24
C MET A 136 -14.26 -15.87 27.76
N ILE A 137 -13.32 -15.05 28.25
CA ILE A 137 -13.17 -13.66 27.81
C ILE A 137 -12.79 -13.61 26.32
N ALA A 138 -11.91 -14.50 25.85
CA ALA A 138 -11.55 -14.59 24.44
C ALA A 138 -12.76 -14.90 23.54
N VAL A 139 -13.63 -15.84 23.94
CA VAL A 139 -14.87 -16.16 23.20
C VAL A 139 -15.84 -14.97 23.18
N ILE A 140 -15.96 -14.23 24.27
CA ILE A 140 -16.77 -12.99 24.32
C ILE A 140 -16.22 -11.94 23.36
N ILE A 141 -14.89 -11.71 23.36
CA ILE A 141 -14.26 -10.78 22.41
C ILE A 141 -14.50 -11.26 20.97
N GLN A 142 -14.35 -12.56 20.69
CA GLN A 142 -14.58 -13.12 19.36
C GLN A 142 -16.02 -12.88 18.88
N SER A 143 -17.04 -13.13 19.71
CA SER A 143 -18.43 -12.90 19.31
C SER A 143 -18.73 -11.40 19.05
N LEU A 144 -18.23 -10.50 19.90
CA LEU A 144 -18.36 -9.06 19.71
C LEU A 144 -17.64 -8.56 18.46
N THR A 145 -16.46 -9.11 18.14
CA THR A 145 -15.72 -8.76 16.91
C THR A 145 -16.44 -9.20 15.64
N VAL A 146 -17.07 -10.39 15.65
CA VAL A 146 -17.90 -10.86 14.54
C VAL A 146 -19.07 -9.91 14.29
N ILE A 147 -19.77 -9.47 15.35
CA ILE A 147 -20.85 -8.48 15.25
C ILE A 147 -20.33 -7.17 14.63
N ASN A 148 -19.16 -6.68 15.07
CA ASN A 148 -18.53 -5.48 14.52
C ASN A 148 -18.10 -5.63 13.05
N LEU A 149 -17.67 -6.83 12.63
CA LEU A 149 -17.39 -7.15 11.22
C LEU A 149 -18.67 -7.03 10.39
N PHE A 150 -19.79 -7.57 10.88
CA PHE A 150 -21.08 -7.44 10.19
C PHE A 150 -21.50 -5.98 10.00
N PHE A 151 -21.39 -5.13 11.03
CA PHE A 151 -21.66 -3.69 10.89
C PHE A 151 -20.74 -3.01 9.88
N SER A 152 -19.44 -3.32 9.92
CA SER A 152 -18.46 -2.75 9.00
C SER A 152 -18.75 -3.15 7.55
N VAL A 153 -19.08 -4.41 7.30
CA VAL A 153 -19.45 -4.91 5.96
C VAL A 153 -20.77 -4.29 5.49
N TYR A 154 -21.80 -4.25 6.35
CA TYR A 154 -23.09 -3.62 6.03
C TYR A 154 -22.92 -2.15 5.63
N ASN A 155 -22.18 -1.38 6.42
CA ASN A 155 -21.87 0.02 6.14
C ASN A 155 -21.12 0.19 4.80
N LEU A 156 -20.23 -0.76 4.45
CA LEU A 156 -19.48 -0.72 3.20
C LEU A 156 -20.39 -1.02 1.99
N ILE A 157 -21.29 -2.00 2.12
CA ILE A 157 -22.28 -2.35 1.08
C ILE A 157 -23.24 -1.18 0.86
N ALA A 158 -23.78 -0.60 1.94
CA ALA A 158 -24.69 0.54 1.87
C ALA A 158 -24.08 1.72 1.09
N VAL A 159 -22.80 1.97 1.30
CA VAL A 159 -22.08 3.11 0.72
C VAL A 159 -21.52 2.84 -0.69
N ARG A 160 -21.43 1.57 -1.12
CA ARG A 160 -20.69 1.16 -2.33
C ARG A 160 -21.12 1.87 -3.61
N LYS A 161 -22.43 2.11 -3.79
CA LYS A 161 -23.01 2.67 -5.03
C LYS A 161 -22.77 4.17 -5.23
N TYR A 162 -22.25 4.86 -4.22
CA TYR A 162 -22.18 6.32 -4.20
C TYR A 162 -20.75 6.78 -4.44
N SER A 163 -20.54 7.92 -5.09
CA SER A 163 -19.22 8.37 -5.53
C SER A 163 -18.80 9.74 -4.98
N GLY A 164 -19.58 10.34 -4.09
CA GLY A 164 -19.24 11.61 -3.44
C GLY A 164 -17.88 11.52 -2.75
N MET A 165 -17.11 12.61 -2.71
CA MET A 165 -15.76 12.62 -2.13
C MET A 165 -15.76 12.22 -0.65
N VAL A 166 -16.73 12.76 0.09
CA VAL A 166 -17.00 12.46 1.51
C VAL A 166 -17.34 10.99 1.70
N ILE A 167 -18.21 10.49 0.85
CA ILE A 167 -18.62 9.09 0.86
C ILE A 167 -17.43 8.20 0.51
N GLY A 168 -16.57 8.63 -0.40
CA GLY A 168 -15.29 7.99 -0.71
C GLY A 168 -14.37 7.96 0.51
N PHE A 169 -14.26 9.06 1.26
CA PHE A 169 -13.48 9.14 2.49
C PHE A 169 -14.06 8.21 3.57
N TYR A 170 -15.36 8.30 3.85
CA TYR A 170 -16.08 7.44 4.79
C TYR A 170 -15.88 5.95 4.47
N ARG A 171 -15.95 5.58 3.20
CA ARG A 171 -15.72 4.20 2.74
C ARG A 171 -14.29 3.74 3.02
N LEU A 172 -13.29 4.58 2.77
CA LEU A 172 -11.89 4.25 3.06
C LEU A 172 -11.65 4.09 4.57
N LEU A 173 -12.26 4.94 5.40
CA LEU A 173 -12.19 4.80 6.86
C LEU A 173 -12.83 3.49 7.34
N ASN A 174 -13.98 3.11 6.76
CA ASN A 174 -14.65 1.85 7.06
C ASN A 174 -13.84 0.64 6.60
N GLN A 175 -13.15 0.72 5.46
CA GLN A 175 -12.21 -0.32 5.01
C GLN A 175 -11.02 -0.47 5.96
N ALA A 176 -10.47 0.65 6.44
CA ALA A 176 -9.40 0.62 7.45
C ALA A 176 -9.89 -0.01 8.77
N ASN A 177 -11.10 0.33 9.23
CA ASN A 177 -11.70 -0.30 10.40
C ASN A 177 -11.88 -1.81 10.21
N LEU A 178 -12.40 -2.23 9.05
CA LEU A 178 -12.63 -3.64 8.73
C LEU A 178 -11.34 -4.46 8.84
N LEU A 179 -10.21 -3.93 8.36
CA LEU A 179 -8.91 -4.60 8.48
C LEU A 179 -8.48 -4.77 9.94
N VAL A 180 -8.66 -3.74 10.78
CA VAL A 180 -8.28 -3.80 12.20
C VAL A 180 -9.20 -4.73 12.99
N VAL A 181 -10.52 -4.71 12.74
CA VAL A 181 -11.46 -5.65 13.38
C VAL A 181 -11.15 -7.08 12.92
N PHE A 182 -10.78 -7.28 11.66
CA PHE A 182 -10.33 -8.58 11.16
C PHE A 182 -9.02 -9.04 11.82
N ALA A 183 -8.08 -8.11 12.07
CA ALA A 183 -6.85 -8.40 12.81
C ALA A 183 -7.15 -8.88 14.23
N LEU A 184 -8.07 -8.19 14.91
CA LEU A 184 -8.52 -8.56 16.24
C LEU A 184 -9.20 -9.94 16.23
N PHE A 185 -10.07 -10.21 15.26
CA PHE A 185 -10.71 -11.51 15.09
C PHE A 185 -9.68 -12.65 14.90
N VAL A 186 -8.72 -12.46 13.99
CA VAL A 186 -7.66 -13.44 13.73
C VAL A 186 -6.80 -13.64 14.98
N GLY A 187 -6.36 -12.57 15.63
CA GLY A 187 -5.52 -12.66 16.84
C GLY A 187 -6.22 -13.37 18.01
N VAL A 188 -7.51 -13.06 18.25
CA VAL A 188 -8.31 -13.75 19.27
C VAL A 188 -8.50 -15.23 18.91
N THR A 189 -8.78 -15.53 17.63
CA THR A 189 -8.94 -16.90 17.15
C THR A 189 -7.65 -17.70 17.33
N LEU A 190 -6.51 -17.13 16.93
CA LEU A 190 -5.20 -17.75 17.13
C LEU A 190 -4.99 -18.08 18.60
N ARG A 191 -5.29 -17.15 19.50
CA ARG A 191 -5.15 -17.34 20.95
C ARG A 191 -6.07 -18.42 21.53
N ILE A 192 -7.28 -18.59 20.98
CA ILE A 192 -8.20 -19.66 21.38
C ILE A 192 -7.67 -21.05 20.96
N TYR A 193 -7.02 -21.14 19.79
CA TYR A 193 -6.57 -22.40 19.19
C TYR A 193 -5.09 -22.73 19.43
N GLY A 194 -4.30 -21.84 20.04
CA GLY A 194 -2.92 -22.12 20.45
C GLY A 194 -2.10 -20.88 20.82
N ASP A 195 -0.97 -21.10 21.49
CA ASP A 195 -0.05 -20.03 21.89
C ASP A 195 0.85 -19.62 20.72
N LYS A 196 0.36 -18.69 19.89
CA LYS A 196 1.09 -18.14 18.73
C LYS A 196 1.17 -16.62 18.79
N ASP A 197 1.69 -16.08 19.91
CA ASP A 197 1.88 -14.64 20.13
C ASP A 197 2.57 -13.94 18.95
N ASN A 198 3.62 -14.55 18.39
CA ASN A 198 4.34 -14.01 17.21
C ASN A 198 3.44 -13.86 15.98
N LEU A 199 2.53 -14.80 15.75
CA LEU A 199 1.62 -14.75 14.61
C LEU A 199 0.52 -13.69 14.81
N THR A 200 0.07 -13.52 16.05
CA THR A 200 -0.84 -12.43 16.45
C THR A 200 -0.18 -11.06 16.25
N GLY A 201 1.07 -10.89 16.69
CA GLY A 201 1.84 -9.67 16.45
C GLY A 201 2.02 -9.38 14.96
N LEU A 202 2.40 -10.37 14.17
CA LEU A 202 2.63 -10.23 12.73
C LEU A 202 1.34 -9.89 11.96
N THR A 203 0.23 -10.56 12.27
CA THR A 203 -1.09 -10.23 11.69
C THR A 203 -1.54 -8.83 12.08
N GLY A 204 -1.27 -8.41 13.33
CA GLY A 204 -1.48 -7.06 13.82
C GLY A 204 -0.70 -6.00 13.03
N ILE A 205 0.62 -6.15 12.90
CA ILE A 205 1.49 -5.22 12.12
C ILE A 205 0.99 -5.12 10.68
N LEU A 206 0.65 -6.25 10.09
CA LEU A 206 0.19 -6.32 8.72
C LEU A 206 -1.08 -5.53 8.45
N LEU A 207 -2.13 -5.86 9.19
CA LEU A 207 -3.45 -5.30 8.96
C LEU A 207 -3.53 -3.86 9.45
N SER A 208 -2.83 -3.51 10.53
CA SER A 208 -2.67 -2.12 10.97
C SER A 208 -1.85 -1.28 10.00
N GLY A 209 -0.78 -1.83 9.40
CA GLY A 209 -0.02 -1.19 8.32
C GLY A 209 -0.89 -0.92 7.09
N CYS A 210 -1.72 -1.88 6.67
CA CYS A 210 -2.69 -1.66 5.61
C CYS A 210 -3.73 -0.58 5.97
N ALA A 211 -4.22 -0.57 7.22
CA ALA A 211 -5.13 0.47 7.71
C ALA A 211 -4.47 1.87 7.73
N PHE A 212 -3.20 1.95 8.12
CA PHE A 212 -2.38 3.17 8.04
C PHE A 212 -2.24 3.67 6.59
N CYS A 213 -1.95 2.77 5.64
CA CYS A 213 -1.89 3.13 4.23
C CYS A 213 -3.24 3.61 3.69
N LEU A 214 -4.35 2.98 4.07
CA LEU A 214 -5.70 3.38 3.63
C LEU A 214 -6.11 4.74 4.20
N THR A 215 -5.85 4.99 5.48
CA THR A 215 -6.12 6.28 6.13
C THR A 215 -5.24 7.38 5.55
N GLY A 216 -3.95 7.12 5.34
CA GLY A 216 -3.03 8.03 4.66
C GLY A 216 -3.47 8.34 3.22
N TYR A 217 -3.92 7.33 2.47
CA TYR A 217 -4.49 7.54 1.14
C TYR A 217 -5.77 8.38 1.17
N ALA A 218 -6.64 8.14 2.16
CA ALA A 218 -7.88 8.90 2.33
C ALA A 218 -7.57 10.39 2.61
N LEU A 219 -6.63 10.65 3.52
CA LEU A 219 -6.15 11.99 3.86
C LEU A 219 -5.47 12.68 2.67
N TRP A 220 -4.59 11.98 1.97
CA TRP A 220 -3.95 12.48 0.76
C TRP A 220 -4.98 12.88 -0.29
N LYS A 221 -6.00 12.04 -0.50
CA LYS A 221 -7.08 12.30 -1.45
C LYS A 221 -7.92 13.52 -1.04
N THR A 222 -8.24 13.70 0.23
CA THR A 222 -9.00 14.87 0.70
C THR A 222 -8.19 16.16 0.58
N LEU A 223 -6.90 16.13 0.96
CA LEU A 223 -5.98 17.27 0.81
C LEU A 223 -5.83 17.73 -0.64
N LEU A 224 -5.74 16.78 -1.58
CA LEU A 224 -5.61 17.08 -3.00
C LEU A 224 -6.92 17.59 -3.65
N THR A 225 -8.07 17.18 -3.12
CA THR A 225 -9.37 17.60 -3.68
C THR A 225 -9.77 19.01 -3.22
N ARG A 226 -9.10 19.55 -2.18
CA ARG A 226 -9.30 20.92 -1.70
C ARG A 226 -9.00 21.94 -2.80
N GLU A 227 -9.86 22.92 -2.98
CA GLU A 227 -9.82 23.87 -4.11
C GLU A 227 -8.48 24.62 -4.22
N LYS A 228 -7.89 25.01 -3.08
CA LYS A 228 -6.57 25.63 -2.99
C LYS A 228 -5.46 24.79 -3.63
N ASN A 229 -5.58 23.46 -3.57
CA ASN A 229 -4.59 22.50 -4.07
C ASN A 229 -4.93 21.95 -5.45
N ARG A 230 -5.99 22.44 -6.11
CA ARG A 230 -6.47 21.88 -7.38
C ARG A 230 -5.42 21.99 -8.49
N LYS A 231 -4.65 23.10 -8.52
CA LYS A 231 -3.52 23.26 -9.45
C LYS A 231 -2.43 22.20 -9.19
N LEU A 232 -2.10 21.95 -7.93
CA LEU A 232 -1.16 20.91 -7.52
C LEU A 232 -1.68 19.50 -7.86
N TYR A 233 -2.98 19.23 -7.65
CA TYR A 233 -3.59 17.96 -8.05
C TYR A 233 -3.50 17.72 -9.54
N HIS A 234 -3.80 18.71 -10.38
CA HIS A 234 -3.65 18.57 -11.83
C HIS A 234 -2.19 18.38 -12.24
N HIS A 235 -1.26 19.09 -11.60
CA HIS A 235 0.17 18.90 -11.83
C HIS A 235 0.64 17.49 -11.44
N ILE A 236 0.29 17.00 -10.24
CA ILE A 236 0.61 15.65 -9.76
C ILE A 236 -0.06 14.59 -10.63
N ARG A 237 -1.31 14.79 -11.06
CA ARG A 237 -2.03 13.84 -11.91
C ARG A 237 -1.42 13.71 -13.29
N ASN A 238 -1.01 14.82 -13.90
CA ASN A 238 -0.33 14.81 -15.20
C ASN A 238 1.10 14.25 -15.08
N ASN A 239 1.80 14.55 -13.99
CA ASN A 239 3.17 14.08 -13.73
C ASN A 239 3.24 12.83 -12.86
N ARG A 240 2.13 12.09 -12.73
CA ARG A 240 2.00 10.99 -11.76
C ARG A 240 3.12 9.98 -11.92
N THR A 241 3.45 9.64 -13.16
CA THR A 241 4.46 8.65 -13.49
C THR A 241 5.82 9.13 -12.97
N ILE A 242 6.18 10.39 -13.18
CA ILE A 242 7.47 10.96 -12.74
C ILE A 242 7.57 10.94 -11.21
N ILE A 243 6.52 11.38 -10.52
CA ILE A 243 6.51 11.45 -9.05
C ILE A 243 6.57 10.04 -8.46
N PHE A 244 5.76 9.11 -8.96
CA PHE A 244 5.78 7.72 -8.50
C PHE A 244 7.13 7.05 -8.76
N THR A 245 7.77 7.31 -9.90
CA THR A 245 9.09 6.73 -10.17
C THR A 245 10.17 7.33 -9.27
N ARG A 246 10.13 8.64 -8.98
CA ARG A 246 11.06 9.26 -8.01
C ARG A 246 10.88 8.71 -6.60
N LEU A 247 9.64 8.51 -6.15
CA LEU A 247 9.36 7.88 -4.85
C LEU A 247 9.82 6.42 -4.83
N SER A 248 9.65 5.69 -5.94
CA SER A 248 10.15 4.32 -6.05
C SER A 248 11.68 4.26 -5.97
N LEU A 249 12.40 5.21 -6.59
CA LEU A 249 13.86 5.31 -6.46
C LEU A 249 14.29 5.54 -5.01
N GLN A 250 13.64 6.44 -4.29
CA GLN A 250 13.95 6.68 -2.88
C GLN A 250 13.76 5.42 -2.04
N LYS A 251 12.67 4.67 -2.28
CA LYS A 251 12.44 3.36 -1.67
C LYS A 251 13.60 2.40 -1.94
N ASP A 252 14.03 2.30 -3.20
CA ASP A 252 15.10 1.37 -3.58
C ASP A 252 16.43 1.72 -2.92
N ILE A 253 16.77 3.01 -2.83
CA ILE A 253 17.99 3.47 -2.15
C ILE A 253 17.98 3.04 -0.68
N ILE A 254 16.85 3.24 0.02
CA ILE A 254 16.71 2.83 1.43
C ILE A 254 16.85 1.30 1.57
N VAL A 255 16.23 0.53 0.68
CA VAL A 255 16.28 -0.94 0.70
C VAL A 255 17.68 -1.45 0.41
N VAL A 256 18.37 -0.88 -0.58
CA VAL A 256 19.76 -1.21 -0.91
C VAL A 256 20.67 -0.90 0.27
N PHE A 257 20.54 0.28 0.87
CA PHE A 257 21.32 0.66 2.05
C PHE A 257 21.09 -0.32 3.21
N GLY A 258 19.84 -0.66 3.51
CA GLY A 258 19.51 -1.67 4.52
C GLY A 258 20.14 -3.03 4.23
N LYS A 259 20.10 -3.50 2.98
CA LYS A 259 20.73 -4.78 2.57
C LYS A 259 22.26 -4.74 2.69
N VAL A 260 22.90 -3.62 2.32
CA VAL A 260 24.35 -3.47 2.45
C VAL A 260 24.76 -3.51 3.92
N VAL A 261 24.12 -2.73 4.78
CA VAL A 261 24.38 -2.74 6.22
C VAL A 261 24.19 -4.15 6.80
N LEU A 262 23.09 -4.82 6.44
CA LEU A 262 22.84 -6.19 6.89
C LEU A 262 23.88 -7.18 6.37
N SER A 263 24.34 -7.03 5.12
CA SER A 263 25.39 -7.89 4.54
C SER A 263 26.74 -7.73 5.23
N LEU A 264 27.08 -6.51 5.66
CA LEU A 264 28.32 -6.24 6.40
C LEU A 264 28.26 -6.81 7.81
N ILE A 265 27.11 -6.67 8.49
CA ILE A 265 26.91 -7.23 9.83
C ILE A 265 26.93 -8.77 9.80
N THR A 266 26.29 -9.38 8.80
CA THR A 266 26.17 -10.85 8.69
C THR A 266 27.37 -11.52 8.03
N LEU A 267 28.31 -10.75 7.47
CA LEU A 267 29.45 -11.22 6.66
C LEU A 267 29.04 -12.25 5.58
N SER A 268 27.81 -12.14 5.07
CA SER A 268 27.23 -13.10 4.14
C SER A 268 27.47 -12.66 2.70
N GLY A 269 28.31 -13.40 1.96
CA GLY A 269 28.54 -13.17 0.53
C GLY A 269 27.24 -13.24 -0.29
N PHE A 270 26.30 -14.11 0.09
CA PHE A 270 24.98 -14.20 -0.55
C PHE A 270 24.16 -12.92 -0.36
N MET A 271 24.14 -12.35 0.85
CA MET A 271 23.49 -11.07 1.11
C MET A 271 24.14 -9.93 0.32
N LEU A 272 25.48 -9.92 0.23
CA LEU A 272 26.22 -8.92 -0.51
C LEU A 272 25.91 -8.95 -2.01
N VAL A 273 25.86 -10.13 -2.63
CA VAL A 273 25.49 -10.27 -4.05
C VAL A 273 24.05 -9.78 -4.29
N ASN A 274 23.11 -10.11 -3.41
CA ASN A 274 21.74 -9.60 -3.48
C ASN A 274 21.66 -8.07 -3.31
N ALA A 275 22.51 -7.50 -2.46
CA ALA A 275 22.61 -6.06 -2.25
C ALA A 275 23.17 -5.36 -3.50
N LEU A 276 24.26 -5.88 -4.08
CA LEU A 276 24.86 -5.38 -5.33
C LEU A 276 23.88 -5.45 -6.49
N TYR A 277 23.15 -6.56 -6.62
CA TYR A 277 22.11 -6.70 -7.63
C TYR A 277 21.00 -5.66 -7.47
N SER A 278 20.53 -5.45 -6.23
CA SER A 278 19.53 -4.43 -5.91
C SER A 278 20.04 -3.01 -6.22
N ALA A 279 21.32 -2.74 -5.97
CA ALA A 279 21.96 -1.47 -6.31
C ALA A 279 22.00 -1.25 -7.84
N GLY A 280 22.36 -2.28 -8.60
CA GLY A 280 22.32 -2.26 -10.06
C GLY A 280 20.94 -1.93 -10.62
N MET A 281 19.88 -2.49 -10.01
CA MET A 281 18.49 -2.15 -10.38
C MET A 281 18.11 -0.71 -10.04
N GLY A 282 18.60 -0.19 -8.92
CA GLY A 282 18.44 1.23 -8.56
C GLY A 282 19.09 2.16 -9.59
N ILE A 283 20.32 1.84 -10.01
CA ILE A 283 21.05 2.58 -11.06
C ILE A 283 20.29 2.49 -12.40
N ALA A 284 19.80 1.31 -12.78
CA ALA A 284 19.01 1.12 -13.98
C ALA A 284 17.73 1.98 -13.98
N ARG A 285 17.01 2.06 -12.84
CA ARG A 285 15.83 2.95 -12.71
C ARG A 285 16.22 4.42 -12.80
N TYR A 286 17.36 4.81 -12.24
CA TYR A 286 17.85 6.19 -12.33
C TYR A 286 18.15 6.57 -13.79
N LEU A 287 18.83 5.70 -14.53
CA LEU A 287 19.10 5.88 -15.96
C LEU A 287 17.81 5.98 -16.79
N ALA A 288 16.81 5.14 -16.51
CA ALA A 288 15.51 5.18 -17.18
C ALA A 288 14.80 6.54 -16.98
N ILE A 289 14.85 7.11 -15.77
CA ILE A 289 14.29 8.44 -15.51
C ILE A 289 15.09 9.53 -16.20
N TYR A 290 16.42 9.43 -16.20
CA TYR A 290 17.26 10.42 -16.87
C TYR A 290 17.04 10.42 -18.39
N ALA A 291 16.75 9.27 -18.98
CA ALA A 291 16.42 9.14 -20.40
C ALA A 291 15.03 9.71 -20.76
N GLN A 292 14.13 9.90 -19.78
CA GLN A 292 12.75 10.32 -20.03
C GLN A 292 12.61 11.68 -20.74
N ASN A 293 13.48 12.64 -20.42
CA ASN A 293 13.42 13.99 -20.99
C ASN A 293 14.20 14.09 -22.31
N LYS A 294 14.74 12.97 -22.81
CA LYS A 294 15.50 12.92 -24.05
C LYS A 294 14.62 12.48 -25.21
N GLU A 295 15.10 12.72 -26.43
CA GLU A 295 14.46 12.29 -27.66
C GLU A 295 14.16 10.79 -27.69
N GLN A 296 13.13 10.41 -28.45
CA GLN A 296 12.64 9.03 -28.56
C GLN A 296 13.75 8.03 -28.94
N ASN A 297 14.69 8.41 -29.80
CA ASN A 297 15.82 7.56 -30.15
C ASN A 297 16.74 7.28 -28.94
N ARG A 298 17.00 8.28 -28.09
CA ARG A 298 17.75 8.10 -26.85
C ARG A 298 16.98 7.26 -25.82
N GLN A 299 15.66 7.36 -25.77
CA GLN A 299 14.83 6.48 -24.92
C GLN A 299 14.92 5.02 -25.36
N ILE A 300 14.84 4.74 -26.68
CA ILE A 300 14.98 3.39 -27.22
C ILE A 300 16.38 2.81 -26.93
N ARG A 301 17.42 3.65 -27.03
CA ARG A 301 18.80 3.26 -26.70
C ARG A 301 18.96 2.94 -25.21
N SER A 302 18.46 3.79 -24.31
CA SER A 302 18.45 3.53 -22.86
C SER A 302 17.77 2.20 -22.54
N TYR A 303 16.62 1.93 -23.17
CA TYR A 303 15.88 0.69 -22.98
C TYR A 303 16.69 -0.56 -23.35
N PHE A 304 17.54 -0.48 -24.38
CA PHE A 304 18.47 -1.55 -24.75
C PHE A 304 19.60 -1.70 -23.73
N GLU A 305 20.25 -0.59 -23.35
CA GLU A 305 21.38 -0.57 -22.41
C GLU A 305 20.97 -1.12 -21.03
N ILE A 306 19.78 -0.75 -20.55
CA ILE A 306 19.22 -1.29 -19.31
C ILE A 306 18.86 -2.76 -19.46
N GLY A 307 18.27 -3.19 -20.58
CA GLY A 307 17.99 -4.60 -20.84
C GLY A 307 19.27 -5.45 -20.82
N ALA A 308 20.36 -4.94 -21.41
CA ALA A 308 21.67 -5.58 -21.40
C ALA A 308 22.26 -5.66 -19.99
N ALA A 309 22.20 -4.56 -19.22
CA ALA A 309 22.69 -4.51 -17.84
C ALA A 309 21.92 -5.46 -16.91
N ILE A 310 20.59 -5.56 -17.05
CA ILE A 310 19.78 -6.54 -16.33
C ILE A 310 20.24 -7.95 -16.71
N SER A 311 20.28 -8.26 -18.01
CA SER A 311 20.66 -9.60 -18.47
C SER A 311 22.04 -10.01 -17.98
N SER A 312 23.04 -9.11 -18.04
CA SER A 312 24.39 -9.40 -17.57
C SER A 312 24.43 -9.59 -16.05
N ALA A 313 23.79 -8.73 -15.27
CA ALA A 313 23.73 -8.86 -13.83
C ALA A 313 23.04 -10.17 -13.40
N SER A 314 21.95 -10.56 -14.07
CA SER A 314 21.23 -11.79 -13.78
C SER A 314 22.03 -13.04 -14.15
N LEU A 315 22.77 -13.02 -15.26
CA LEU A 315 23.68 -14.12 -15.60
C LEU A 315 24.82 -14.26 -14.59
N CYS A 316 25.41 -13.15 -14.14
CA CYS A 316 26.40 -13.17 -13.05
C CYS A 316 25.78 -13.75 -11.77
N TYR A 317 24.53 -13.40 -11.46
CA TYR A 317 23.81 -13.95 -10.31
C TYR A 317 23.58 -15.47 -10.42
N VAL A 318 23.21 -15.95 -11.61
CA VAL A 318 23.05 -17.39 -11.88
C VAL A 318 24.39 -18.12 -11.74
N ALA A 319 25.47 -17.58 -12.30
CA ALA A 319 26.82 -18.15 -12.15
C ALA A 319 27.26 -18.21 -10.68
N TYR A 320 27.00 -17.14 -9.91
CA TYR A 320 27.25 -17.12 -8.47
C TYR A 320 26.41 -18.17 -7.71
N SER A 321 25.12 -18.27 -8.05
CA SER A 321 24.21 -19.26 -7.44
C SER A 321 24.65 -20.69 -7.73
N TYR A 322 25.22 -20.92 -8.92
CA TYR A 322 25.83 -22.21 -9.28
C TYR A 322 27.12 -22.49 -8.49
N GLN A 323 27.97 -21.49 -8.28
CA GLN A 323 29.28 -21.65 -7.63
C GLN A 323 29.21 -21.81 -6.10
N THR A 324 28.15 -21.33 -5.43
CA THR A 324 28.05 -21.30 -3.96
C THR A 324 27.75 -22.70 -3.35
N PHE A 325 28.69 -23.65 -3.49
CA PHE A 325 28.56 -25.03 -3.03
C PHE A 325 28.95 -25.26 -1.55
N SER A 326 29.75 -24.38 -0.92
CA SER A 326 30.42 -24.69 0.35
C SER A 326 30.02 -23.89 1.58
N ASN A 327 29.24 -22.81 1.47
CA ASN A 327 28.89 -21.98 2.62
C ASN A 327 27.45 -22.20 3.07
N PRO A 328 27.20 -22.57 4.35
CA PRO A 328 25.84 -22.67 4.86
C PRO A 328 25.16 -21.30 4.82
N PHE A 329 23.90 -21.28 4.37
CA PHE A 329 23.09 -20.07 4.35
C PHE A 329 22.84 -19.55 5.77
N PHE A 330 22.81 -18.23 5.93
CA PHE A 330 22.47 -17.57 7.18
C PHE A 330 21.09 -18.04 7.67
N ARG A 331 20.99 -18.47 8.94
CA ARG A 331 19.72 -18.86 9.55
C ARG A 331 18.95 -17.61 9.95
N PHE A 332 17.81 -17.39 9.31
CA PHE A 332 16.94 -16.29 9.69
C PHE A 332 16.06 -16.74 10.86
N ASP A 333 15.91 -15.87 11.85
CA ASP A 333 14.83 -16.02 12.82
C ASP A 333 13.47 -16.05 12.08
N MET A 334 12.53 -16.84 12.60
CA MET A 334 11.21 -17.04 11.97
C MET A 334 10.52 -15.70 11.71
N ASN A 335 10.61 -14.77 12.66
CA ASN A 335 9.99 -13.45 12.55
C ASN A 335 10.63 -12.63 11.41
N ALA A 336 11.96 -12.63 11.32
CA ALA A 336 12.69 -11.93 10.25
C ALA A 336 12.36 -12.54 8.87
N ALA A 337 12.28 -13.86 8.77
CA ALA A 337 11.95 -14.54 7.53
C ALA A 337 10.52 -14.26 7.04
N LEU A 338 9.54 -14.25 7.96
CA LEU A 338 8.16 -13.89 7.62
C LEU A 338 8.03 -12.43 7.15
N ILE A 339 8.76 -11.51 7.77
CA ILE A 339 8.80 -10.10 7.34
C ILE A 339 9.37 -9.96 5.92
N ILE A 340 10.48 -10.66 5.62
CA ILE A 340 11.10 -10.67 4.29
C ILE A 340 10.14 -11.24 3.24
N ALA A 341 9.50 -12.37 3.56
CA ALA A 341 8.56 -13.03 2.66
C ALA A 341 7.37 -12.13 2.33
N LEU A 342 6.81 -11.53 3.37
CA LEU A 342 5.69 -10.63 3.24
C LEU A 342 6.01 -9.40 2.39
N TYR A 343 7.16 -8.78 2.64
CA TYR A 343 7.65 -7.64 1.85
C TYR A 343 7.73 -8.03 0.38
N THR A 344 8.37 -9.16 0.09
CA THR A 344 8.60 -9.62 -1.29
C THR A 344 7.30 -9.97 -2.01
N PHE A 345 6.39 -10.69 -1.36
CA PHE A 345 5.09 -11.00 -1.96
C PHE A 345 4.24 -9.74 -2.20
N THR A 346 4.32 -8.76 -1.30
CA THR A 346 3.64 -7.47 -1.49
C THR A 346 4.20 -6.73 -2.69
N GLU A 347 5.53 -6.65 -2.80
CA GLU A 347 6.21 -6.02 -3.94
C GLU A 347 5.86 -6.73 -5.27
N PHE A 348 5.88 -8.06 -5.27
CA PHE A 348 5.48 -8.89 -6.40
C PHE A 348 4.05 -8.61 -6.86
N PHE A 349 3.10 -8.60 -5.91
CA PHE A 349 1.71 -8.33 -6.21
C PHE A 349 1.50 -6.92 -6.79
N LEU A 350 2.18 -5.91 -6.24
CA LEU A 350 2.11 -4.54 -6.74
C LEU A 350 2.64 -4.44 -8.17
N ILE A 351 3.78 -5.07 -8.47
CA ILE A 351 4.39 -5.05 -9.80
C ILE A 351 3.52 -5.77 -10.83
N ILE A 352 2.97 -6.94 -10.50
CA ILE A 352 2.04 -7.66 -11.39
C ILE A 352 0.80 -6.81 -11.66
N LYS A 353 0.19 -6.24 -10.63
CA LYS A 353 -1.00 -5.38 -10.77
C LYS A 353 -0.71 -4.18 -11.68
N ASP A 354 0.43 -3.54 -11.49
CA ASP A 354 0.84 -2.39 -12.30
C ASP A 354 1.17 -2.80 -13.74
N TYR A 355 1.73 -3.99 -13.95
CA TYR A 355 1.95 -4.56 -15.29
C TYR A 355 0.63 -4.83 -16.01
N MET A 356 -0.32 -5.51 -15.36
CA MET A 356 -1.66 -5.79 -15.92
C MET A 356 -2.41 -4.50 -16.27
N LYS A 357 -2.34 -3.48 -15.41
CA LYS A 357 -3.01 -2.20 -15.62
C LYS A 357 -2.36 -1.37 -16.74
N ALA A 358 -1.05 -1.49 -16.92
CA ALA A 358 -0.30 -0.72 -17.89
C ALA A 358 -0.24 -1.32 -19.29
N ARG A 359 -0.76 -2.53 -19.52
CA ARG A 359 -0.98 -3.07 -20.88
C ARG A 359 -1.77 -2.11 -21.78
N LYS A 360 -2.49 -1.14 -21.19
CA LYS A 360 -3.26 -0.10 -21.88
C LYS A 360 -2.50 1.22 -22.12
N ALA A 361 -1.31 1.43 -21.55
CA ALA A 361 -0.56 2.70 -21.63
C ALA A 361 0.72 2.54 -22.46
N LYS A 362 0.79 3.18 -23.63
CA LYS A 362 1.88 3.08 -24.62
C LYS A 362 3.16 3.89 -24.27
N ASN A 363 3.57 3.94 -22.99
CA ASN A 363 4.75 4.71 -22.59
C ASN A 363 5.96 3.79 -22.36
N LEU A 364 7.00 3.92 -23.21
CA LEU A 364 8.21 3.08 -23.22
C LEU A 364 8.98 3.09 -21.90
N ILE A 365 9.00 4.22 -21.19
CA ILE A 365 9.66 4.36 -19.88
C ILE A 365 8.85 3.66 -18.78
N SER A 366 7.52 3.70 -18.88
CA SER A 366 6.64 3.12 -17.85
C SER A 366 6.65 1.59 -17.87
N GLU A 367 6.42 0.96 -19.02
CA GLU A 367 7.56 0.35 -19.68
C GLU A 367 8.67 -0.36 -18.89
N GLU A 368 9.85 0.10 -19.26
CA GLU A 368 11.16 -0.12 -18.66
C GLU A 368 11.14 -0.24 -17.14
N ILE A 369 10.56 0.73 -16.43
CA ILE A 369 10.51 0.75 -14.96
C ILE A 369 9.81 -0.50 -14.40
N LYS A 370 8.76 -1.00 -15.06
CA LYS A 370 8.07 -2.21 -14.62
C LYS A 370 8.88 -3.47 -14.86
N LEU A 371 9.61 -3.54 -15.98
CA LEU A 371 10.47 -4.69 -16.29
C LEU A 371 11.67 -4.72 -15.34
N ILE A 372 12.26 -3.56 -15.00
CA ILE A 372 13.27 -3.45 -13.93
C ILE A 372 12.66 -3.89 -12.59
N GLY A 373 11.43 -3.46 -12.29
CA GLY A 373 10.64 -3.91 -11.13
C GLY A 373 10.53 -5.43 -11.05
N LEU A 374 9.99 -6.04 -12.11
CA LEU A 374 9.77 -7.47 -12.22
C LEU A 374 11.07 -8.28 -12.05
N SER A 375 12.13 -7.84 -12.73
CA SER A 375 13.46 -8.45 -12.62
C SER A 375 14.02 -8.39 -11.19
N SER A 376 13.87 -7.25 -10.52
CA SER A 376 14.26 -7.09 -9.11
C SER A 376 13.49 -8.04 -8.19
N THR A 377 12.19 -8.24 -8.45
CA THR A 377 11.37 -9.11 -7.61
C THR A 377 11.71 -10.58 -7.76
N PHE A 378 12.07 -11.05 -8.95
CA PHE A 378 12.53 -12.43 -9.11
C PHE A 378 13.74 -12.72 -8.21
N ILE A 379 14.70 -11.80 -8.11
CA ILE A 379 15.83 -11.98 -7.19
C ILE A 379 15.40 -11.87 -5.71
N CYS A 380 14.48 -10.97 -5.36
CA CYS A 380 13.92 -10.94 -3.99
C CYS A 380 13.19 -12.25 -3.61
N LEU A 381 12.58 -12.96 -4.57
CA LEU A 381 11.95 -14.26 -4.32
C LEU A 381 12.97 -15.34 -3.95
N VAL A 382 14.19 -15.30 -4.50
CA VAL A 382 15.29 -16.19 -4.08
C VAL A 382 15.59 -15.98 -2.59
N LEU A 383 15.77 -14.73 -2.16
CA LEU A 383 16.02 -14.40 -0.75
C LEU A 383 14.85 -14.83 0.16
N THR A 384 13.62 -14.65 -0.31
CA THR A 384 12.42 -15.08 0.41
C THR A 384 12.39 -16.59 0.61
N GLN A 385 12.69 -17.36 -0.44
CA GLN A 385 12.75 -18.81 -0.34
C GLN A 385 13.84 -19.25 0.64
N VAL A 386 15.04 -18.66 0.56
CA VAL A 386 16.13 -18.94 1.50
C VAL A 386 15.70 -18.66 2.93
N ALA A 387 15.04 -17.52 3.16
CA ALA A 387 14.56 -17.15 4.48
C ALA A 387 13.50 -18.13 5.00
N ILE A 388 12.50 -18.49 4.19
CA ILE A 388 11.45 -19.46 4.57
C ILE A 388 12.05 -20.84 4.86
N MET A 389 12.91 -21.33 3.98
CA MET A 389 13.55 -22.64 4.13
C MET A 389 14.46 -22.68 5.37
N SER A 390 15.11 -21.57 5.72
CA SER A 390 16.03 -21.51 6.85
C SER A 390 15.37 -21.72 8.23
N PHE A 391 14.06 -21.46 8.36
CA PHE A 391 13.32 -21.72 9.60
C PHE A 391 12.34 -22.91 9.48
N SER A 392 11.92 -23.29 8.28
CA SER A 392 10.91 -24.35 8.08
C SER A 392 11.50 -25.76 8.13
N ASN A 393 12.79 -25.93 7.85
CA ASN A 393 13.43 -27.24 7.72
C ASN A 393 14.78 -27.22 8.45
N GLU A 394 15.01 -28.18 9.36
CA GLU A 394 16.29 -28.36 10.06
C GLU A 394 17.38 -29.00 9.17
N GLY A 395 17.02 -29.50 7.99
CA GLY A 395 17.92 -30.15 7.03
C GLY A 395 18.69 -29.21 6.08
N ASP A 396 19.59 -29.80 5.29
CA ASP A 396 20.38 -29.08 4.28
C ASP A 396 19.51 -28.66 3.07
N ASN A 397 19.04 -27.41 3.08
CA ASN A 397 18.25 -26.82 2.00
C ASN A 397 19.13 -26.17 0.91
N THR A 398 20.43 -26.46 0.87
CA THR A 398 21.36 -25.79 -0.05
C THR A 398 21.01 -26.07 -1.52
N PHE A 399 20.58 -27.29 -1.86
CA PHE A 399 20.17 -27.63 -3.24
C PHE A 399 18.95 -26.82 -3.71
N THR A 400 17.91 -26.71 -2.90
CA THR A 400 16.67 -25.99 -3.27
C THR A 400 16.93 -24.48 -3.39
N ASN A 401 17.79 -23.93 -2.55
CA ASN A 401 18.22 -22.53 -2.60
C ASN A 401 19.09 -22.22 -3.84
N ARG A 402 19.95 -23.15 -4.27
CA ARG A 402 20.70 -22.99 -5.54
C ARG A 402 19.76 -23.04 -6.74
N LEU A 403 18.85 -24.01 -6.75
CA LEU A 403 17.90 -24.19 -7.84
C LEU A 403 17.01 -22.95 -8.03
N SER A 404 16.57 -22.33 -6.93
CA SER A 404 15.78 -21.10 -7.00
C SER A 404 16.59 -19.91 -7.53
N GLY A 405 17.85 -19.78 -7.11
CA GLY A 405 18.77 -18.77 -7.65
C GLY A 405 18.95 -18.89 -9.16
N ILE A 406 19.09 -20.11 -9.68
CA ILE A 406 19.22 -20.40 -11.11
C ILE A 406 17.90 -20.09 -11.84
N ILE A 407 16.75 -20.57 -11.34
CA ILE A 407 15.45 -20.39 -12.00
C ILE A 407 15.06 -18.91 -12.03
N PHE A 408 15.04 -18.23 -10.88
CA PHE A 408 14.61 -16.84 -10.81
C PHE A 408 15.63 -15.87 -11.41
N GLY A 409 16.93 -16.18 -11.29
CA GLY A 409 17.99 -15.47 -12.02
C GLY A 409 17.84 -15.64 -13.54
N GLY A 410 17.54 -16.84 -14.02
CA GLY A 410 17.25 -17.11 -15.43
C GLY A 410 16.02 -16.37 -15.94
N MET A 411 14.89 -16.40 -15.21
CA MET A 411 13.69 -15.63 -15.53
C MET A 411 13.98 -14.13 -15.64
N SER A 412 14.80 -13.61 -14.72
CA SER A 412 15.26 -12.24 -14.75
C SER A 412 16.15 -11.92 -15.96
N ALA A 413 17.06 -12.81 -16.34
CA ALA A 413 17.85 -12.66 -17.57
C ALA A 413 16.95 -12.63 -18.81
N PHE A 414 15.91 -13.47 -18.88
CA PHE A 414 14.91 -13.44 -19.95
C PHE A 414 14.19 -12.09 -20.05
N VAL A 415 13.91 -11.42 -18.93
CA VAL A 415 13.34 -10.05 -18.95
C VAL A 415 14.31 -9.08 -19.62
N GLY A 416 15.60 -9.15 -19.31
CA GLY A 416 16.63 -8.32 -19.95
C GLY A 416 16.72 -8.57 -21.46
N VAL A 417 16.75 -9.84 -21.88
CA VAL A 417 16.75 -10.23 -23.30
C VAL A 417 15.49 -9.73 -24.02
N TYR A 418 14.31 -9.87 -23.39
CA TYR A 418 13.07 -9.34 -23.93
C TYR A 418 13.15 -7.84 -24.20
N MET A 419 13.70 -7.05 -23.26
CA MET A 419 13.89 -5.61 -23.44
C MET A 419 14.82 -5.30 -24.62
N MET A 420 15.91 -6.05 -24.78
CA MET A 420 16.84 -5.88 -25.89
C MET A 420 16.19 -6.17 -27.25
N LEU A 421 15.47 -7.30 -27.36
CA LEU A 421 14.76 -7.69 -28.59
C LEU A 421 13.68 -6.66 -28.96
N ARG A 422 12.93 -6.20 -27.97
CA ARG A 422 11.89 -5.19 -28.17
C ARG A 422 12.48 -3.82 -28.56
N SER A 423 13.63 -3.44 -28.01
CA SER A 423 14.34 -2.22 -28.43
C SER A 423 14.71 -2.28 -29.92
N LYS A 424 15.23 -3.42 -30.39
CA LYS A 424 15.57 -3.61 -31.82
C LYS A 424 14.35 -3.42 -32.72
N TYR A 425 13.21 -4.01 -32.34
CA TYR A 425 11.95 -3.83 -33.05
C TYR A 425 11.49 -2.36 -33.08
N LEU A 426 11.51 -1.68 -31.94
CA LEU A 426 11.13 -0.27 -31.84
C LEU A 426 12.05 0.66 -32.65
N ARG A 427 13.37 0.38 -32.66
CA ARG A 427 14.35 1.13 -33.46
C ARG A 427 14.12 0.95 -34.96
N LYS A 428 13.73 -0.25 -35.41
CA LYS A 428 13.40 -0.50 -36.81
C LYS A 428 12.19 0.34 -37.24
N ARG A 429 11.10 0.25 -36.47
CA ARG A 429 9.88 1.02 -36.72
C ARG A 429 10.11 2.54 -36.69
N TYR A 430 10.90 3.05 -35.75
CA TYR A 430 11.21 4.48 -35.69
C TYR A 430 11.99 4.98 -36.92
N ARG A 431 12.83 4.13 -37.53
CA ARG A 431 13.51 4.47 -38.80
C ARG A 431 12.56 4.48 -39.98
N GLU A 432 11.64 3.51 -40.06
CA GLU A 432 10.60 3.45 -41.09
C GLU A 432 9.63 4.65 -41.02
N GLU A 433 9.38 5.20 -39.83
CA GLU A 433 8.54 6.40 -39.65
C GLU A 433 9.28 7.71 -40.01
N GLN A 434 10.60 7.68 -40.24
CA GLN A 434 11.41 8.85 -40.64
C GLN A 434 11.92 8.82 -42.09
N SER A 435 11.89 7.67 -42.75
CA SER A 435 12.11 7.51 -44.19
C SER A 435 10.83 7.78 -44.96
#